data_AF-A0A9D8MS64-F1
#
_entry.id   AF-A0A9D8MS64-F1
#
_cell.length_a   1.000
_cell.length_b   1.000
_cell.length_c   1.000
_cell.angle_alpha   90.00
_cell.angle_beta   90.00
_cell.angle_gamma   90.00
#
_symmetry.space_group_name_H-M   'P 1'
#
loop_
_entity.id
_entity.type
_entity.pdbx_description
1 polymer ?
#
loop_
_entity_poly.entity_id
_entity_poly.type
_entity_poly.pdbx_seq_one_letter_code
_entity_poly.pdbx_strand_id
1 'polypeptide(L)'
;MKKTFLLLFSLAAGFLHAEVRVSNLELKGGDEASRKAYLAQRVRIWGYAKYPEDPRERIDLVTLANTRCSFLLKLHGRVDPLGKRHAQLGMLEPSSANWYANEFFSFNVNGVSTSEASVEIVKLSSGTDRGSVTFLYSGRDFTAELTVTLADNDDKLLLEFKPECRGDEQKNTCEVSFHCYPSSQAGGWQEGLLLRRREAMTPVRILPENGKYISLEDGEPWILFYDLAYDAKDNRGEGPCALMFDPKECISKEVMIGNYACGLKFRYPMNTTAHFILWDFHNWSNGNARCFMNSLVYEY
;
A
#
# COMPACT_ATOMS: atom_id res chain seq x y z
N MET A 1 27.88 22.45 62.18
CA MET A 1 27.85 21.72 60.90
C MET A 1 26.39 21.52 60.49
N LYS A 2 25.92 22.25 59.47
CA LYS A 2 24.55 22.12 58.94
C LYS A 2 24.52 20.96 57.94
N LYS A 3 23.67 19.97 58.16
CA LYS A 3 23.45 18.85 57.23
C LYS A 3 22.43 19.30 56.17
N THR A 4 22.89 19.45 54.94
CA THR A 4 22.05 19.69 53.76
C THR A 4 21.42 18.36 53.34
N PHE A 5 20.10 18.28 53.37
CA PHE A 5 19.32 17.15 52.87
C PHE A 5 19.15 17.33 51.36
N LEU A 6 19.77 16.46 50.55
CA LEU A 6 19.62 16.45 49.10
C LEU A 6 18.36 15.62 48.79
N LEU A 7 17.26 16.29 48.40
CA LEU A 7 16.07 15.62 47.88
C LEU A 7 16.37 15.18 46.42
N LEU A 8 16.57 13.89 46.20
CA LEU A 8 16.58 13.28 44.88
C LEU A 8 15.13 13.20 44.37
N PHE A 9 14.74 14.14 43.51
CA PHE A 9 13.54 14.00 42.68
C PHE A 9 13.83 12.94 41.61
N SER A 10 13.34 11.73 41.82
CA SER A 10 13.18 10.74 40.75
C SER A 10 12.10 11.23 39.79
N LEU A 11 12.52 11.97 38.77
CA LEU A 11 11.76 12.22 37.54
C LEU A 11 11.55 10.86 36.87
N ALA A 12 10.42 10.22 37.14
CA ALA A 12 9.90 9.17 36.28
C ALA A 12 9.59 9.83 34.93
N ALA A 13 10.56 9.79 34.01
CA ALA A 13 10.32 10.04 32.60
C ALA A 13 9.38 8.91 32.13
N GLY A 14 8.08 9.14 32.25
CA GLY A 14 7.10 8.30 31.57
C GLY A 14 7.41 8.41 30.09
N PHE A 15 7.95 7.34 29.51
CA PHE A 15 8.00 7.20 28.06
C PHE A 15 6.54 7.23 27.60
N LEU A 16 6.10 8.40 27.14
CA LEU A 16 4.86 8.51 26.38
C LEU A 16 5.09 7.67 25.13
N HIS A 17 4.67 6.40 25.17
CA HIS A 17 4.65 5.55 23.99
C HIS A 17 3.81 6.28 22.94
N ALA A 18 4.38 6.44 21.76
CA ALA A 18 3.67 7.05 20.66
C ALA A 18 2.52 6.13 20.26
N GLU A 19 1.30 6.67 20.28
CA GLU A 19 0.14 5.93 19.81
C GLU A 19 0.16 5.87 18.28
N VAL A 20 -0.04 4.68 17.71
CA VAL A 20 -0.35 4.53 16.30
C VAL A 20 -1.80 4.94 16.09
N ARG A 21 -2.01 6.00 15.32
CA ARG A 21 -3.32 6.59 15.08
C ARG A 21 -3.88 6.10 13.76
N VAL A 22 -5.14 5.66 13.82
CA VAL A 22 -5.93 5.37 12.63
C VAL A 22 -7.14 6.31 12.58
N SER A 23 -7.32 6.99 11.46
CA SER A 23 -8.48 7.86 11.22
C SER A 23 -9.07 7.64 9.84
N ASN A 24 -10.37 7.87 9.69
CA ASN A 24 -11.05 7.84 8.41
C ASN A 24 -11.81 9.16 8.17
N LEU A 25 -11.62 9.75 7.00
CA LEU A 25 -12.40 10.87 6.50
C LEU A 25 -13.20 10.42 5.27
N GLU A 26 -14.51 10.26 5.43
CA GLU A 26 -15.45 9.98 4.35
C GLU A 26 -15.84 11.29 3.63
N LEU A 27 -15.77 11.29 2.31
CA LEU A 27 -16.15 12.40 1.43
C LEU A 27 -17.22 11.92 0.44
N LYS A 28 -18.35 12.63 0.40
CA LYS A 28 -19.52 12.27 -0.41
C LYS A 28 -19.67 13.21 -1.60
N GLY A 29 -19.63 12.70 -2.82
CA GLY A 29 -19.78 13.54 -4.02
C GLY A 29 -21.04 14.41 -3.97
N GLY A 30 -20.97 15.60 -4.56
CA GLY A 30 -22.06 16.59 -4.52
C GLY A 30 -22.34 17.25 -3.16
N ASP A 31 -21.68 16.83 -2.07
CA ASP A 31 -21.80 17.47 -0.75
C ASP A 31 -20.78 18.60 -0.55
N GLU A 32 -21.26 19.79 -0.19
CA GLU A 32 -20.42 20.99 -0.06
C GLU A 32 -19.49 20.93 1.17
N ALA A 33 -19.90 20.26 2.25
CA ALA A 33 -19.02 20.07 3.41
C ALA A 33 -17.84 19.16 3.05
N SER A 34 -18.12 18.04 2.38
CA SER A 34 -17.13 17.11 1.84
C SER A 34 -16.23 17.78 0.79
N ARG A 35 -16.77 18.67 -0.06
CA ARG A 35 -15.96 19.48 -1.00
C ARG A 35 -14.96 20.37 -0.27
N LYS A 36 -15.38 21.07 0.78
CA LYS A 36 -14.49 21.90 1.60
C LYS A 36 -13.41 21.04 2.27
N ALA A 37 -13.79 19.90 2.84
CA ALA A 37 -12.86 18.96 3.45
C ALA A 37 -11.84 18.40 2.43
N TYR A 38 -12.29 18.06 1.22
CA TYR A 38 -11.43 17.62 0.11
C TYR A 38 -10.41 18.70 -0.27
N LEU A 39 -10.85 19.94 -0.46
CA LEU A 39 -9.96 21.05 -0.84
C LEU A 39 -9.00 21.47 0.29
N ALA A 40 -9.33 21.12 1.54
CA ALA A 40 -8.47 21.35 2.70
C ALA A 40 -7.42 20.24 2.90
N GLN A 41 -7.45 19.16 2.12
CA GLN A 41 -6.45 18.10 2.21
C GLN A 41 -5.08 18.64 1.79
N ARG A 42 -4.04 18.24 2.53
CA ARG A 42 -2.65 18.60 2.21
C ARG A 42 -2.12 17.86 1.00
N VAL A 43 -2.68 16.68 0.74
CA VAL A 43 -2.34 15.86 -0.41
C VAL A 43 -3.21 16.22 -1.60
N ARG A 44 -2.62 16.19 -2.79
CA ARG A 44 -3.38 16.26 -4.02
C ARG A 44 -3.90 14.86 -4.34
N ILE A 45 -5.22 14.69 -4.34
CA ILE A 45 -5.83 13.44 -4.79
C ILE A 45 -5.68 13.35 -6.32
N TRP A 46 -4.70 12.56 -6.74
CA TRP A 46 -4.33 12.39 -8.14
C TRP A 46 -5.48 11.81 -8.97
N GLY A 47 -5.54 12.19 -10.26
CA GLY A 47 -6.62 11.81 -11.19
C GLY A 47 -7.84 12.75 -11.21
N TYR A 48 -7.96 13.64 -10.22
CA TYR A 48 -9.10 14.55 -10.08
C TYR A 48 -8.63 16.00 -9.93
N ALA A 49 -8.67 16.75 -11.03
CA ALA A 49 -8.51 18.20 -10.96
C ALA A 49 -9.70 18.90 -10.26
N LYS A 50 -10.78 18.14 -9.98
CA LYS A 50 -12.04 18.64 -9.43
C LYS A 50 -12.63 17.65 -8.44
N TYR A 51 -13.31 18.20 -7.45
CA TYR A 51 -14.11 17.42 -6.51
C TYR A 51 -15.25 16.67 -7.21
N PRO A 52 -15.57 15.42 -6.82
CA PRO A 52 -16.73 14.67 -7.31
C PRO A 52 -18.07 15.42 -7.18
N GLU A 53 -18.79 15.58 -8.30
CA GLU A 53 -20.14 16.15 -8.32
C GLU A 53 -21.23 15.05 -8.24
N ASP A 54 -20.93 13.81 -8.61
CA ASP A 54 -21.89 12.71 -8.58
C ASP A 54 -22.20 12.30 -7.12
N PRO A 55 -23.46 12.37 -6.66
CA PRO A 55 -23.83 12.00 -5.28
C PRO A 55 -23.63 10.53 -4.93
N ARG A 56 -23.29 9.68 -5.91
CA ARG A 56 -22.93 8.27 -5.69
C ARG A 56 -21.45 8.09 -5.39
N GLU A 57 -20.59 9.05 -5.74
CA GLU A 57 -19.14 8.93 -5.51
C GLU A 57 -18.81 9.02 -4.00
N ARG A 58 -17.90 8.14 -3.57
CA ARG A 58 -17.42 8.04 -2.19
C ARG A 58 -15.91 7.92 -2.19
N ILE A 59 -15.25 8.80 -1.44
CA ILE A 59 -13.81 8.73 -1.17
C ILE A 59 -13.64 8.59 0.34
N ASP A 60 -12.94 7.56 0.78
CA ASP A 60 -12.48 7.45 2.17
C ASP A 60 -10.96 7.62 2.18
N LEU A 61 -10.52 8.56 3.00
CA LEU A 61 -9.12 8.80 3.27
C LEU A 61 -8.78 8.19 4.63
N VAL A 62 -8.11 7.03 4.60
CA VAL A 62 -7.72 6.29 5.80
C VAL A 62 -6.25 6.55 6.09
N THR A 63 -5.97 7.19 7.22
CA THR A 63 -4.60 7.48 7.67
C THR A 63 -4.17 6.45 8.69
N LEU A 64 -2.99 5.86 8.52
CA LEU A 64 -2.27 5.12 9.55
C LEU A 64 -0.96 5.86 9.83
N ALA A 65 -0.76 6.36 11.05
CA ALA A 65 0.42 7.15 11.39
C ALA A 65 1.01 6.77 12.73
N ASN A 66 2.36 6.77 12.80
CA ASN A 66 3.14 6.65 14.03
C ASN A 66 4.15 7.82 14.09
N THR A 67 5.16 7.73 14.96
CA THR A 67 6.20 8.78 15.07
C THR A 67 7.19 8.84 13.91
N ARG A 68 7.31 7.77 13.12
CA ARG A 68 8.26 7.67 12.00
C ARG A 68 7.64 8.01 10.66
N CYS A 69 6.40 7.61 10.43
CA CYS A 69 5.77 7.70 9.13
C CYS A 69 4.26 7.87 9.22
N SER A 70 3.68 8.24 8.08
CA SER A 70 2.24 8.33 7.85
C SER A 70 1.94 7.71 6.49
N PHE A 71 0.96 6.81 6.45
CA PHE A 71 0.40 6.26 5.22
C PHE A 71 -1.01 6.78 5.06
N LEU A 72 -1.33 7.25 3.86
CA LEU A 72 -2.66 7.70 3.49
C LEU A 72 -3.23 6.81 2.41
N LEU A 73 -4.16 5.93 2.79
CA LEU A 73 -4.89 5.08 1.87
C LEU A 73 -6.12 5.81 1.34
N LYS A 74 -6.46 5.55 0.09
CA LYS A 74 -7.64 6.10 -0.57
C LYS A 74 -8.54 4.96 -1.05
N LEU A 75 -9.70 4.80 -0.43
CA LEU A 75 -10.74 3.91 -0.94
C LEU A 75 -11.70 4.74 -1.79
N HIS A 76 -11.67 4.58 -3.10
CA HIS A 76 -12.44 5.41 -4.02
C HIS A 76 -13.36 4.59 -4.92
N GLY A 77 -14.63 4.98 -4.97
CA GLY A 77 -15.56 4.39 -5.92
C GLY A 77 -16.97 4.94 -5.77
N ARG A 78 -17.97 4.10 -6.00
CA ARG A 78 -19.39 4.50 -6.09
C ARG A 78 -20.30 3.60 -5.29
N VAL A 79 -21.40 4.18 -4.82
CA VAL A 79 -22.53 3.45 -4.23
C VAL A 79 -23.54 3.10 -5.32
N ASP A 80 -23.91 1.83 -5.40
CA ASP A 80 -24.93 1.34 -6.32
C ASP A 80 -26.37 1.65 -5.82
N PRO A 81 -27.41 1.41 -6.63
CA PRO A 81 -28.80 1.67 -6.21
C PRO A 81 -29.26 0.86 -4.98
N LEU A 82 -28.55 -0.22 -4.62
CA LEU A 82 -28.84 -1.06 -3.46
C LEU A 82 -28.07 -0.58 -2.20
N GLY A 83 -27.34 0.53 -2.30
CA GLY A 83 -26.56 1.07 -1.20
C GLY A 83 -25.20 0.38 -1.00
N LYS A 84 -24.79 -0.53 -1.89
CA LYS A 84 -23.49 -1.20 -1.79
C LYS A 84 -22.42 -0.35 -2.46
N ARG A 85 -21.29 -0.22 -1.78
CA ARG A 85 -20.13 0.51 -2.30
C ARG A 85 -19.22 -0.41 -3.08
N HIS A 86 -18.81 0.00 -4.27
CA HIS A 86 -17.82 -0.65 -5.12
C HIS A 86 -16.66 0.31 -5.29
N ALA A 87 -15.47 -0.05 -4.82
CA ALA A 87 -14.34 0.87 -4.74
C ALA A 87 -12.98 0.19 -4.87
N GLN A 88 -12.00 0.96 -5.34
CA GLN A 88 -10.60 0.56 -5.48
C GLN A 88 -9.76 1.15 -4.36
N LEU A 89 -8.71 0.43 -3.95
CA LEU A 89 -7.81 0.84 -2.89
C LEU A 89 -6.49 1.39 -3.47
N GLY A 90 -6.27 2.69 -3.29
CA GLY A 90 -5.06 3.41 -3.66
C GLY A 90 -4.24 3.87 -2.45
N MET A 91 -3.03 4.36 -2.72
CA MET A 91 -2.13 4.92 -1.69
C MET A 91 -1.63 6.29 -2.16
N LEU A 92 -1.81 7.33 -1.33
CA LEU A 92 -1.49 8.72 -1.65
C LEU A 92 -0.21 9.21 -0.96
N GLU A 93 0.15 8.58 0.16
CA GLU A 93 1.34 8.88 0.97
C GLU A 93 1.95 7.57 1.47
N PRO A 94 3.28 7.53 1.73
CA PRO A 94 4.16 8.70 1.85
C PRO A 94 4.69 9.27 0.53
N SER A 95 4.88 8.46 -0.51
CA SER A 95 5.14 8.95 -1.86
C SER A 95 3.84 9.12 -2.65
N SER A 96 3.77 10.18 -3.46
CA SER A 96 2.71 10.39 -4.46
C SER A 96 2.84 9.49 -5.69
N ALA A 97 4.02 8.86 -5.87
CA ALA A 97 4.37 8.07 -7.03
C ALA A 97 4.38 6.57 -6.74
N ASN A 98 5.10 6.14 -5.69
CA ASN A 98 5.52 4.76 -5.53
C ASN A 98 4.37 3.75 -5.61
N TRP A 99 3.38 3.82 -4.74
CA TRP A 99 2.21 2.95 -4.81
C TRP A 99 1.06 3.65 -5.53
N TYR A 100 0.36 2.93 -6.40
CA TYR A 100 -0.61 3.61 -7.25
C TYR A 100 -1.77 4.23 -6.47
N ALA A 101 -1.97 5.53 -6.66
CA ALA A 101 -3.00 6.32 -5.99
C ALA A 101 -4.44 5.87 -6.23
N ASN A 102 -4.73 5.08 -7.28
CA ASN A 102 -6.09 4.64 -7.58
C ASN A 102 -6.33 3.14 -7.35
N GLU A 103 -5.31 2.31 -7.41
CA GLU A 103 -5.43 0.86 -7.27
C GLU A 103 -4.03 0.25 -7.06
N PHE A 104 -3.41 0.49 -5.91
CA PHE A 104 -2.10 -0.13 -5.63
C PHE A 104 -2.24 -1.61 -5.27
N PHE A 105 -3.41 -2.01 -4.79
CA PHE A 105 -3.79 -3.37 -4.42
C PHE A 105 -5.10 -3.74 -5.14
N SER A 106 -5.11 -4.90 -5.78
CA SER A 106 -6.33 -5.49 -6.33
C SER A 106 -6.27 -7.02 -6.25
N PHE A 107 -7.42 -7.64 -6.45
CA PHE A 107 -7.60 -9.07 -6.49
C PHE A 107 -8.61 -9.47 -7.56
N ASN A 108 -8.54 -10.73 -7.95
CA ASN A 108 -9.58 -11.42 -8.68
C ASN A 108 -9.92 -12.72 -7.94
N VAL A 109 -11.17 -12.86 -7.49
CA VAL A 109 -11.69 -14.08 -6.89
C VAL A 109 -12.81 -14.58 -7.79
N ASN A 110 -12.66 -15.80 -8.30
CA ASN A 110 -13.67 -16.47 -9.11
C ASN A 110 -14.13 -15.71 -10.37
N GLY A 111 -13.28 -14.82 -10.91
CA GLY A 111 -13.60 -13.98 -12.07
C GLY A 111 -14.19 -12.61 -11.69
N VAL A 112 -14.44 -12.35 -10.41
CA VAL A 112 -14.88 -11.06 -9.89
C VAL A 112 -13.65 -10.26 -9.46
N SER A 113 -13.48 -9.08 -10.05
CA SER A 113 -12.41 -8.15 -9.71
C SER A 113 -12.75 -7.33 -8.46
N THR A 114 -11.75 -6.69 -7.85
CA THR A 114 -11.93 -5.80 -6.68
C THR A 114 -12.96 -4.70 -6.93
N SER A 115 -13.02 -4.13 -8.13
CA SER A 115 -13.94 -3.03 -8.46
C SER A 115 -15.39 -3.48 -8.67
N GLU A 116 -15.62 -4.79 -8.81
CA GLU A 116 -16.96 -5.40 -8.91
C GLU A 116 -17.45 -5.98 -7.57
N ALA A 117 -16.54 -6.16 -6.61
CA ALA A 117 -16.87 -6.58 -5.26
C ALA A 117 -17.33 -5.37 -4.44
N SER A 118 -18.40 -5.55 -3.66
CA SER A 118 -18.77 -4.52 -2.70
C SER A 118 -17.78 -4.49 -1.55
N VAL A 119 -17.48 -3.32 -0.99
CA VAL A 119 -16.47 -3.13 0.05
C VAL A 119 -16.96 -2.21 1.16
N GLU A 120 -16.63 -2.57 2.40
CA GLU A 120 -16.87 -1.77 3.60
C GLU A 120 -15.64 -1.74 4.51
N ILE A 121 -15.49 -0.66 5.26
CA ILE A 121 -14.50 -0.56 6.34
C ILE A 121 -15.18 -1.10 7.60
N VAL A 122 -14.81 -2.32 8.02
CA VAL A 122 -15.45 -3.01 9.16
C VAL A 122 -14.77 -2.73 10.49
N LYS A 123 -13.49 -2.33 10.46
CA LYS A 123 -12.72 -2.09 11.67
C LYS A 123 -11.65 -1.03 11.45
N LEU A 124 -11.57 -0.10 12.41
CA LEU A 124 -10.46 0.83 12.61
C LEU A 124 -9.97 0.65 14.04
N SER A 125 -8.66 0.50 14.22
CA SER A 125 -8.07 0.30 15.54
C SER A 125 -6.84 1.18 15.67
N SER A 126 -6.83 2.08 16.65
CA SER A 126 -5.63 2.75 17.14
C SER A 126 -5.09 1.98 18.34
N GLY A 127 -3.81 2.12 18.65
CA GLY A 127 -3.19 1.41 19.77
C GLY A 127 -1.75 1.86 20.01
N THR A 128 -1.20 1.50 21.17
CA THR A 128 0.19 1.85 21.54
C THR A 128 1.21 1.08 20.71
N ASP A 129 0.90 -0.17 20.34
CA ASP A 129 1.87 -1.05 19.70
C ASP A 129 1.65 -1.14 18.18
N ARG A 130 0.41 -0.93 17.74
CA ARG A 130 0.01 -0.96 16.33
C ARG A 130 -1.34 -0.29 16.12
N GLY A 131 -1.58 0.14 14.89
CA GLY A 131 -2.88 0.55 14.39
C GLY A 131 -3.22 -0.22 13.12
N SER A 132 -4.51 -0.43 12.86
CA SER A 132 -4.98 -1.18 11.70
C SER A 132 -6.31 -0.70 11.14
N VAL A 133 -6.51 -0.93 9.85
CA VAL A 133 -7.81 -0.88 9.17
C VAL A 133 -8.14 -2.24 8.57
N THR A 134 -9.40 -2.66 8.60
CA THR A 134 -9.88 -3.87 7.93
C THR A 134 -10.99 -3.53 6.94
N PHE A 135 -10.80 -3.97 5.70
CA PHE A 135 -11.77 -3.87 4.62
C PHE A 135 -12.40 -5.24 4.40
N LEU A 136 -13.72 -5.32 4.38
CA LEU A 136 -14.44 -6.52 3.99
C LEU A 136 -14.97 -6.35 2.57
N TYR A 137 -14.48 -7.19 1.67
CA TYR A 137 -14.98 -7.33 0.32
C TYR A 137 -16.00 -8.46 0.27
N SER A 138 -17.12 -8.23 -0.40
CA SER A 138 -18.19 -9.21 -0.59
C SER A 138 -18.52 -9.34 -2.06
N GLY A 139 -18.34 -10.55 -2.58
CA GLY A 139 -18.88 -10.98 -3.87
C GLY A 139 -20.14 -11.82 -3.69
N ARG A 140 -20.66 -12.33 -4.81
CA ARG A 140 -21.79 -13.26 -4.80
C ARG A 140 -21.44 -14.54 -4.03
N ASP A 141 -20.29 -15.12 -4.36
CA ASP A 141 -19.88 -16.46 -3.92
C ASP A 141 -18.58 -16.44 -3.08
N PHE A 142 -18.20 -15.27 -2.56
CA PHE A 142 -17.03 -15.14 -1.68
C PHE A 142 -17.12 -13.93 -0.74
N THR A 143 -16.33 -13.98 0.32
CA THR A 143 -15.90 -12.84 1.12
C THR A 143 -14.39 -12.73 1.07
N ALA A 144 -13.84 -11.55 1.26
CA ALA A 144 -12.40 -11.40 1.46
C ALA A 144 -12.12 -10.28 2.44
N GLU A 145 -11.29 -10.54 3.44
CA GLU A 145 -10.83 -9.52 4.38
C GLU A 145 -9.43 -9.06 3.98
N LEU A 146 -9.23 -7.75 3.90
CA LEU A 146 -7.90 -7.13 3.82
C LEU A 146 -7.66 -6.33 5.11
N THR A 147 -6.68 -6.76 5.90
CA THR A 147 -6.22 -5.99 7.06
C THR A 147 -4.89 -5.31 6.72
N VAL A 148 -4.85 -3.99 6.88
CA VAL A 148 -3.63 -3.17 6.74
C VAL A 148 -3.21 -2.70 8.13
N THR A 149 -1.98 -3.00 8.53
CA THR A 149 -1.45 -2.71 9.86
C THR A 149 -0.16 -1.90 9.77
N LEU A 150 -0.03 -0.91 10.66
CA LEU A 150 1.20 -0.18 10.93
C LEU A 150 1.60 -0.42 12.39
N ALA A 151 2.79 -0.93 12.64
CA ALA A 151 3.31 -1.08 14.00
C ALA A 151 3.89 0.26 14.51
N ASP A 152 4.01 0.41 15.83
CA ASP A 152 4.74 1.54 16.41
C ASP A 152 6.21 1.50 15.97
N ASN A 153 6.79 2.69 15.78
CA ASN A 153 8.17 2.89 15.41
C ASN A 153 8.64 2.09 14.17
N ASP A 154 7.72 1.77 13.27
CA ASP A 154 7.95 1.07 12.01
C ASP A 154 7.72 1.99 10.80
N ASP A 155 8.23 1.61 9.63
CA ASP A 155 8.11 2.38 8.37
C ASP A 155 7.58 1.55 7.20
N LYS A 156 6.89 0.45 7.52
CA LYS A 156 6.28 -0.48 6.58
C LYS A 156 4.85 -0.81 6.96
N LEU A 157 4.06 -1.18 5.95
CA LEU A 157 2.71 -1.71 6.14
C LEU A 157 2.75 -3.24 6.09
N LEU A 158 2.04 -3.87 7.02
CA LEU A 158 1.75 -5.30 6.98
C LEU A 158 0.34 -5.48 6.41
N LEU A 159 0.23 -6.29 5.36
CA LEU A 159 -1.04 -6.61 4.72
C LEU A 159 -1.32 -8.10 4.90
N GLU A 160 -2.53 -8.40 5.35
CA GLU A 160 -3.06 -9.75 5.45
C GLU A 160 -4.34 -9.80 4.61
N PHE A 161 -4.38 -10.67 3.61
CA PHE A 161 -5.53 -10.86 2.73
C PHE A 161 -6.09 -12.27 2.86
N LYS A 162 -7.36 -12.38 3.29
CA LYS A 162 -8.05 -13.63 3.61
C LYS A 162 -9.27 -13.81 2.71
N PRO A 163 -9.13 -14.45 1.54
CA PRO A 163 -10.26 -14.75 0.69
C PRO A 163 -10.95 -16.04 1.15
N GLU A 164 -12.28 -16.01 1.30
CA GLU A 164 -13.12 -17.15 1.70
C GLU A 164 -14.22 -17.40 0.66
N CYS A 165 -14.30 -18.62 0.11
CA CYS A 165 -15.37 -19.00 -0.81
C CYS A 165 -16.66 -19.38 -0.05
N ARG A 166 -17.81 -19.08 -0.64
CA ARG A 166 -19.13 -19.52 -0.18
C ARG A 166 -19.63 -20.65 -1.08
N GLY A 167 -19.90 -21.81 -0.50
CA GLY A 167 -20.45 -22.98 -1.21
C GLY A 167 -19.40 -23.88 -1.86
N ASP A 168 -19.89 -24.89 -2.59
CA ASP A 168 -19.08 -26.00 -3.12
C ASP A 168 -18.44 -25.70 -4.50
N GLU A 169 -18.78 -24.57 -5.14
CA GLU A 169 -18.18 -24.14 -6.42
C GLU A 169 -16.77 -23.56 -6.20
N GLN A 170 -15.81 -24.46 -5.96
CA GLN A 170 -14.40 -24.10 -5.84
C GLN A 170 -13.79 -23.82 -7.21
N LYS A 171 -13.82 -22.56 -7.65
CA LYS A 171 -12.68 -22.07 -8.44
C LYS A 171 -11.49 -21.99 -7.47
N ASN A 172 -10.43 -22.72 -7.80
CA ASN A 172 -9.38 -23.10 -6.83
C ASN A 172 -8.38 -21.99 -6.47
N THR A 173 -8.49 -20.80 -7.06
CA THR A 173 -7.43 -19.79 -6.93
C THR A 173 -7.95 -18.36 -6.84
N CYS A 174 -7.26 -17.55 -6.05
CA CYS A 174 -7.36 -16.10 -6.06
C CYS A 174 -6.11 -15.50 -6.70
N GLU A 175 -6.25 -14.46 -7.53
CA GLU A 175 -5.14 -13.61 -7.97
C GLU A 175 -5.11 -12.36 -7.09
N VAL A 176 -3.94 -11.97 -6.58
CA VAL A 176 -3.69 -10.70 -5.90
C VAL A 176 -2.64 -9.95 -6.72
N SER A 177 -2.86 -8.67 -6.97
CA SER A 177 -1.98 -7.83 -7.79
C SER A 177 -1.60 -6.54 -7.06
N PHE A 178 -0.38 -6.07 -7.35
CA PHE A 178 0.10 -4.77 -6.90
C PHE A 178 0.56 -3.91 -8.07
N HIS A 179 0.38 -2.59 -7.95
CA HIS A 179 0.76 -1.63 -8.98
C HIS A 179 1.57 -0.48 -8.39
N CYS A 180 2.72 -0.20 -8.99
CA CYS A 180 3.63 0.84 -8.52
C CYS A 180 4.28 1.66 -9.65
N TYR A 181 4.71 2.88 -9.29
CA TYR A 181 5.46 3.81 -10.12
C TYR A 181 6.71 4.25 -9.36
N PRO A 182 7.73 3.38 -9.24
CA PRO A 182 8.89 3.65 -8.40
C PRO A 182 9.53 4.99 -8.73
N SER A 183 9.84 5.76 -7.69
CA SER A 183 10.49 7.07 -7.71
C SER A 183 9.74 8.23 -8.37
N SER A 184 9.05 8.02 -9.48
CA SER A 184 8.39 9.12 -10.19
C SER A 184 7.31 8.67 -11.16
N GLN A 185 6.22 9.43 -11.19
CA GLN A 185 5.24 9.43 -12.28
C GLN A 185 5.62 10.40 -13.41
N ALA A 186 6.66 11.23 -13.26
CA ALA A 186 7.13 12.15 -14.30
C ALA A 186 7.91 11.43 -15.41
N GLY A 187 7.95 12.02 -16.60
CA GLY A 187 8.44 11.40 -17.84
C GLY A 187 7.29 11.14 -18.81
N GLY A 188 7.52 11.30 -20.10
CA GLY A 188 6.50 11.09 -21.14
C GLY A 188 6.68 9.75 -21.84
N TRP A 189 5.69 9.36 -22.63
CA TRP A 189 5.82 8.26 -23.61
C TRP A 189 6.39 8.73 -24.95
N GLN A 190 6.57 10.04 -25.10
CA GLN A 190 7.09 10.65 -26.31
C GLN A 190 8.62 10.53 -26.35
N GLU A 191 9.14 10.34 -27.56
CA GLU A 191 10.58 10.38 -27.83
C GLU A 191 11.20 11.68 -27.28
N GLY A 192 12.31 11.56 -26.54
CA GLY A 192 12.91 12.67 -25.80
C GLY A 192 12.38 12.91 -24.38
N LEU A 193 11.24 12.29 -24.00
CA LEU A 193 10.69 12.32 -22.64
C LEU A 193 10.75 10.95 -21.93
N LEU A 194 11.28 9.92 -22.61
CA LEU A 194 11.59 8.59 -22.07
C LEU A 194 12.81 8.65 -21.14
N LEU A 195 12.68 9.39 -20.05
CA LEU A 195 13.76 9.57 -19.08
C LEU A 195 13.84 8.43 -18.07
N ARG A 196 12.73 7.72 -17.84
CA ARG A 196 12.63 6.66 -16.84
C ARG A 196 13.53 5.48 -17.21
N ARG A 197 14.19 4.94 -16.19
CA ARG A 197 15.04 3.76 -16.31
C ARG A 197 14.77 2.84 -15.14
N ARG A 198 13.62 2.17 -15.19
CA ARG A 198 13.13 1.34 -14.10
C ARG A 198 13.76 -0.03 -14.10
N GLU A 199 14.06 -0.49 -12.91
CA GLU A 199 14.55 -1.83 -12.65
C GLU A 199 13.83 -2.36 -11.41
N ALA A 200 13.85 -3.68 -11.27
CA ALA A 200 13.63 -4.31 -9.98
C ALA A 200 14.86 -5.10 -9.54
N MET A 201 15.08 -5.20 -8.25
CA MET A 201 16.07 -6.07 -7.63
C MET A 201 15.35 -7.08 -6.75
N THR A 202 15.80 -8.32 -6.81
CA THR A 202 15.45 -9.41 -5.90
C THR A 202 16.73 -9.88 -5.21
N PRO A 203 16.69 -10.83 -4.25
CA PRO A 203 17.92 -11.41 -3.71
C PRO A 203 18.78 -12.12 -4.75
N VAL A 204 18.16 -12.61 -5.83
CA VAL A 204 18.82 -13.49 -6.81
C VAL A 204 19.37 -12.69 -7.99
N ARG A 205 18.67 -11.64 -8.42
CA ARG A 205 18.97 -10.94 -9.68
C ARG A 205 18.41 -9.53 -9.76
N ILE A 206 18.86 -8.82 -10.79
CA ILE A 206 18.28 -7.54 -11.22
C ILE A 206 17.44 -7.83 -12.47
N LEU A 207 16.22 -7.30 -12.50
CA LEU A 207 15.25 -7.42 -13.57
C LEU A 207 15.14 -6.07 -14.30
N PRO A 208 15.63 -5.98 -15.55
CA PRO A 208 15.53 -4.75 -16.33
C PRO A 208 14.11 -4.53 -16.84
N GLU A 209 13.83 -3.30 -17.29
CA GLU A 209 12.62 -2.98 -18.05
C GLU A 209 12.48 -3.88 -19.28
N ASN A 210 11.33 -4.56 -19.41
CA ASN A 210 10.99 -5.37 -20.58
C ASN A 210 9.49 -5.35 -20.94
N GLY A 211 8.64 -4.74 -20.12
CA GLY A 211 7.20 -4.63 -20.31
C GLY A 211 6.43 -5.96 -20.28
N LYS A 212 7.03 -7.06 -19.83
CA LYS A 212 6.43 -8.40 -19.78
C LYS A 212 6.47 -8.96 -18.38
N TYR A 213 5.48 -9.79 -18.04
CA TYR A 213 5.52 -10.56 -16.80
C TYR A 213 6.59 -11.65 -16.88
N ILE A 214 7.39 -11.76 -15.82
CA ILE A 214 8.43 -12.77 -15.62
C ILE A 214 8.12 -13.48 -14.31
N SER A 215 8.20 -14.81 -14.29
CA SER A 215 8.03 -15.60 -13.07
C SER A 215 9.21 -15.43 -12.12
N LEU A 216 8.89 -15.24 -10.84
CA LEU A 216 9.86 -15.21 -9.75
C LEU A 216 10.15 -16.64 -9.25
N GLU A 217 11.39 -16.85 -8.80
CA GLU A 217 11.87 -18.09 -8.19
C GLU A 217 11.53 -18.14 -6.69
N ASP A 218 11.52 -19.33 -6.09
CA ASP A 218 11.20 -19.48 -4.66
C ASP A 218 12.17 -18.72 -3.74
N GLY A 219 13.42 -18.55 -4.18
CA GLY A 219 14.45 -17.76 -3.49
C GLY A 219 14.31 -16.24 -3.63
N GLU A 220 13.20 -15.73 -4.17
CA GLU A 220 12.94 -14.29 -4.38
C GLU A 220 11.73 -13.84 -3.52
N PRO A 221 11.84 -13.70 -2.18
CA PRO A 221 10.71 -13.43 -1.30
C PRO A 221 10.38 -11.93 -1.22
N TRP A 222 11.23 -11.09 -1.79
CA TRP A 222 11.04 -9.67 -1.87
C TRP A 222 11.51 -9.14 -3.21
N ILE A 223 10.98 -7.98 -3.53
CA ILE A 223 11.32 -7.23 -4.72
C ILE A 223 11.36 -5.74 -4.40
N LEU A 224 12.44 -5.09 -4.83
CA LEU A 224 12.66 -3.65 -4.73
C LEU A 224 12.53 -3.04 -6.13
N PHE A 225 11.57 -2.15 -6.33
CA PHE A 225 11.40 -1.36 -7.54
C PHE A 225 12.08 -0.01 -7.38
N TYR A 226 12.85 0.41 -8.38
CA TYR A 226 13.51 1.71 -8.39
C TYR A 226 13.69 2.25 -9.80
N ASP A 227 13.99 3.54 -9.92
CA ASP A 227 14.31 4.20 -11.19
C ASP A 227 15.72 4.80 -11.13
N LEU A 228 16.58 4.39 -12.06
CA LEU A 228 17.97 4.88 -12.13
C LEU A 228 18.07 6.36 -12.54
N ALA A 229 17.07 6.89 -13.24
CA ALA A 229 17.04 8.30 -13.64
C ALA A 229 16.41 9.20 -12.57
N TYR A 230 15.54 8.66 -11.72
CA TYR A 230 14.82 9.39 -10.68
C TYR A 230 15.27 8.93 -9.29
N ASP A 231 16.54 9.11 -8.95
CA ASP A 231 17.05 8.81 -7.61
C ASP A 231 16.78 10.00 -6.66
N ALA A 232 16.35 9.72 -5.43
CA ALA A 232 16.10 10.75 -4.42
C ALA A 232 17.39 11.48 -3.99
N LYS A 233 18.55 10.80 -4.05
CA LYS A 233 19.84 11.44 -3.74
C LYS A 233 20.18 12.62 -4.65
N ASP A 234 19.63 12.59 -5.87
CA ASP A 234 19.84 13.62 -6.90
C ASP A 234 18.70 14.64 -6.91
N ASN A 235 17.77 14.58 -5.93
CA ASN A 235 16.53 15.37 -5.87
C ASN A 235 15.65 15.24 -7.12
N ARG A 236 15.64 14.07 -7.75
CA ARG A 236 14.86 13.83 -8.98
C ARG A 236 13.60 13.00 -8.73
N GLY A 237 13.64 12.06 -7.80
CA GLY A 237 12.51 11.20 -7.46
C GLY A 237 12.16 11.23 -5.98
N GLU A 238 11.07 10.56 -5.64
CA GLU A 238 10.55 10.43 -4.28
C GLU A 238 11.12 9.23 -3.53
N GLY A 239 11.93 8.38 -4.18
CA GLY A 239 12.53 7.18 -3.61
C GLY A 239 11.96 5.88 -4.19
N PRO A 240 12.63 4.74 -4.01
CA PRO A 240 12.20 3.43 -4.51
C PRO A 240 11.05 2.85 -3.67
N CYS A 241 10.49 1.69 -4.01
CA CYS A 241 9.52 1.00 -3.15
C CYS A 241 9.74 -0.52 -3.20
N ALA A 242 9.31 -1.25 -2.17
CA ALA A 242 9.49 -2.70 -2.11
C ALA A 242 8.28 -3.44 -1.56
N LEU A 243 8.18 -4.70 -1.95
CA LEU A 243 7.21 -5.65 -1.43
C LEU A 243 7.92 -6.95 -1.07
N MET A 244 7.60 -7.49 0.11
CA MET A 244 7.96 -8.84 0.53
C MET A 244 6.69 -9.67 0.72
N PHE A 245 6.77 -10.96 0.44
CA PHE A 245 5.69 -11.92 0.52
C PHE A 245 6.25 -13.28 0.97
N ASP A 246 5.38 -14.23 1.35
CA ASP A 246 5.80 -15.62 1.59
C ASP A 246 5.68 -16.44 0.28
N PRO A 247 6.79 -16.90 -0.32
CA PRO A 247 6.74 -17.69 -1.54
C PRO A 247 6.01 -19.03 -1.39
N LYS A 248 5.89 -19.57 -0.16
CA LYS A 248 5.24 -20.87 0.12
C LYS A 248 3.72 -20.78 0.09
N GLU A 249 3.17 -19.59 0.27
CA GLU A 249 1.72 -19.34 0.18
C GLU A 249 1.24 -19.26 -1.28
N CYS A 250 2.16 -19.01 -2.21
CA CYS A 250 1.86 -18.73 -3.62
C CYS A 250 1.91 -19.98 -4.51
N ILE A 251 0.93 -20.13 -5.41
CA ILE A 251 0.98 -21.02 -6.58
C ILE A 251 1.92 -20.44 -7.65
N SER A 252 1.80 -19.14 -7.91
CA SER A 252 2.65 -18.45 -8.88
C SER A 252 2.88 -17.00 -8.45
N LYS A 253 4.01 -16.46 -8.89
CA LYS A 253 4.50 -15.13 -8.56
C LYS A 253 5.16 -14.54 -9.79
N GLU A 254 4.65 -13.43 -10.28
CA GLU A 254 5.10 -12.79 -11.51
C GLU A 254 5.31 -11.31 -11.28
N VAL A 255 6.34 -10.75 -11.91
CA VAL A 255 6.62 -9.33 -11.91
C VAL A 255 6.73 -8.80 -13.33
N MET A 256 6.25 -7.59 -13.56
CA MET A 256 6.42 -6.85 -14.79
C MET A 256 7.09 -5.51 -14.52
N ILE A 257 8.17 -5.23 -15.25
CA ILE A 257 8.90 -3.97 -15.21
C ILE A 257 8.65 -3.24 -16.52
N GLY A 258 7.72 -2.30 -16.51
CA GLY A 258 7.47 -1.41 -17.64
C GLY A 258 8.13 -0.05 -17.46
N ASN A 259 8.27 0.69 -18.56
CA ASN A 259 8.82 2.06 -18.53
C ASN A 259 8.02 2.96 -17.58
N TYR A 260 6.68 2.88 -17.66
CA TYR A 260 5.79 3.78 -16.94
C TYR A 260 5.17 3.19 -15.69
N ALA A 261 4.94 1.88 -15.63
CA ALA A 261 4.36 1.20 -14.48
C ALA A 261 5.09 -0.11 -14.23
N CYS A 262 5.15 -0.51 -12.96
CA CYS A 262 5.58 -1.84 -12.56
C CYS A 262 4.40 -2.55 -11.90
N GLY A 263 4.38 -3.87 -12.00
CA GLY A 263 3.29 -4.67 -11.47
C GLY A 263 3.75 -6.00 -10.89
N LEU A 264 3.03 -6.48 -9.89
CA LEU A 264 3.17 -7.81 -9.33
C LEU A 264 1.85 -8.55 -9.45
N LYS A 265 1.95 -9.87 -9.68
CA LYS A 265 0.83 -10.78 -9.67
C LYS A 265 1.19 -12.02 -8.88
N PHE A 266 0.32 -12.37 -7.95
CA PHE A 266 0.43 -13.55 -7.13
C PHE A 266 -0.84 -14.37 -7.30
N ARG A 267 -0.70 -15.69 -7.43
CA ARG A 267 -1.84 -16.59 -7.38
C ARG A 267 -1.75 -17.42 -6.11
N TYR A 268 -2.84 -17.49 -5.37
CA TYR A 268 -2.96 -18.24 -4.13
C TYR A 268 -4.01 -19.34 -4.28
N PRO A 269 -3.89 -20.47 -3.57
CA PRO A 269 -5.04 -21.35 -3.37
C PRO A 269 -6.15 -20.59 -2.67
N MET A 270 -7.40 -20.86 -3.03
CA MET A 270 -8.53 -20.27 -2.31
C MET A 270 -8.49 -20.64 -0.81
N ASN A 271 -8.98 -19.77 0.08
CA ASN A 271 -8.92 -19.92 1.54
C ASN A 271 -7.50 -19.93 2.14
N THR A 272 -6.48 -19.62 1.35
CA THR A 272 -5.13 -19.35 1.86
C THR A 272 -5.00 -17.87 2.17
N THR A 273 -4.56 -17.56 3.39
CA THR A 273 -4.18 -16.19 3.76
C THR A 273 -2.92 -15.80 3.00
N ALA A 274 -2.94 -14.66 2.34
CA ALA A 274 -1.75 -14.07 1.72
C ALA A 274 -1.18 -12.97 2.62
N HIS A 275 0.12 -13.06 2.93
CA HIS A 275 0.82 -12.06 3.72
C HIS A 275 1.79 -11.24 2.87
N PHE A 276 1.74 -9.92 3.05
CA PHE A 276 2.65 -8.98 2.39
C PHE A 276 3.21 -7.96 3.37
N ILE A 277 4.42 -7.50 3.08
CA ILE A 277 5.05 -6.36 3.72
C ILE A 277 5.39 -5.33 2.64
N LEU A 278 5.00 -4.08 2.85
CA LEU A 278 5.14 -3.00 1.88
C LEU A 278 6.01 -1.88 2.47
N TRP A 279 7.04 -1.50 1.71
CA TRP A 279 7.84 -0.32 1.97
C TRP A 279 7.66 0.70 0.85
N ASP A 280 7.55 1.96 1.23
CA ASP A 280 7.53 3.08 0.28
C ASP A 280 8.91 3.72 0.12
N PHE A 281 9.86 3.52 1.05
CA PHE A 281 11.19 4.16 1.07
C PHE A 281 11.23 5.63 0.61
N HIS A 282 10.20 6.40 0.98
CA HIS A 282 10.10 7.81 0.63
C HIS A 282 11.33 8.59 1.11
N ASN A 283 11.91 9.39 0.22
CA ASN A 283 13.16 10.14 0.38
C ASN A 283 14.44 9.30 0.55
N TRP A 284 14.39 7.99 0.31
CA TRP A 284 15.61 7.17 0.29
C TRP A 284 16.23 7.15 -1.09
N SER A 285 17.56 7.14 -1.12
CA SER A 285 18.29 6.85 -2.36
C SER A 285 18.11 5.40 -2.77
N ASN A 286 18.28 5.12 -4.07
CA ASN A 286 18.29 3.74 -4.56
C ASN A 286 19.36 2.90 -3.85
N GLY A 287 20.53 3.49 -3.56
CA GLY A 287 21.60 2.82 -2.84
C GLY A 287 21.21 2.41 -1.42
N ASN A 288 20.57 3.31 -0.66
CA ASN A 288 20.17 3.03 0.72
C ASN A 288 19.11 1.93 0.79
N ALA A 289 18.10 1.99 -0.07
CA ALA A 289 17.06 0.96 -0.10
C ALA A 289 17.64 -0.40 -0.52
N ARG A 290 18.55 -0.43 -1.50
CA ARG A 290 19.23 -1.67 -1.90
C ARG A 290 20.04 -2.27 -0.76
N CYS A 291 20.79 -1.46 -0.03
CA CYS A 291 21.54 -1.92 1.15
C CYS A 291 20.61 -2.50 2.22
N PHE A 292 19.49 -1.82 2.51
CA PHE A 292 18.51 -2.31 3.48
C PHE A 292 17.88 -3.64 3.04
N MET A 293 17.40 -3.75 1.80
CA MET A 293 16.78 -4.99 1.30
C MET A 293 17.75 -6.17 1.32
N ASN A 294 19.02 -5.93 0.98
CA ASN A 294 20.08 -6.96 1.08
C ASN A 294 20.46 -7.31 2.52
N SER A 295 20.19 -6.44 3.50
CA SER A 295 20.42 -6.74 4.91
C SER A 295 19.30 -7.53 5.57
N LEU A 296 18.15 -7.69 4.89
CA LEU A 296 17.05 -8.50 5.42
C LEU A 296 17.51 -9.96 5.51
N VAL A 297 17.55 -10.47 6.74
CA VAL A 297 17.68 -11.90 7.00
C VAL A 297 16.28 -12.50 7.00
N TYR A 298 16.07 -13.48 6.15
CA TYR A 298 14.84 -14.26 6.10
C TYR A 298 15.22 -15.73 6.11
N GLU A 299 14.64 -16.48 7.05
CA GLU A 299 14.79 -17.93 7.13
C GLU A 299 13.65 -18.56 6.32
N TYR A 300 13.99 -19.41 5.36
CA TYR A 300 13.04 -20.23 4.63
C TYR A 300 12.85 -21.57 5.31
#